data_AF-A0A7C1GIN2-F1
#
_entry.id   AF-A0A7C1GIN2-F1
#
_cell.length_a   1.000
_cell.length_b   1.000
_cell.length_c   1.000
_cell.angle_alpha   90.00
_cell.angle_beta   90.00
_cell.angle_gamma   90.00
#
_symmetry.space_group_name_H-M   'P 1'
#
loop_
_entity.id
_entity.type
_entity.pdbx_description
1 polymer ?
#
loop_
_entity_poly.entity_id
_entity_poly.type
_entity_poly.pdbx_seq_one_letter_code
_entity_poly.pdbx_strand_id
1 'polypeptide(L)' 'MPFTADLHIHSRYSRATSREMSPEKIWKWAQYKGITVIGTGDFTHPEWLDELREKLQPEGNGLYTLRSAFKSDDEIP' A
#
# COMPACT_ATOMS: atom_id res chain seq x y z
N MET A 1 13.79 8.01 -14.28
CA MET A 1 14.21 7.63 -12.92
C MET A 1 13.90 6.15 -12.75
N PRO A 2 14.88 5.31 -12.38
CA PRO A 2 14.59 3.93 -12.01
C PRO A 2 13.83 3.91 -10.67
N PHE A 3 12.88 3.00 -10.53
CA PHE A 3 12.19 2.72 -9.27
C PHE A 3 12.18 1.21 -9.02
N THR A 4 12.18 0.82 -7.74
CA THR A 4 12.00 -0.57 -7.33
C THR A 4 10.52 -0.81 -7.14
N ALA A 5 9.98 -1.81 -7.84
CA ALA A 5 8.56 -2.12 -7.79
C ALA A 5 8.28 -3.56 -7.35
N ASP A 6 7.25 -3.71 -6.53
CA ASP A 6 6.60 -4.99 -6.26
C ASP A 6 5.14 -4.90 -6.71
N LEU A 7 4.81 -5.60 -7.79
CA LEU A 7 3.52 -5.46 -8.48
C LEU A 7 2.54 -6.59 -8.15
N HIS A 8 2.96 -7.59 -7.37
CA HIS A 8 2.09 -8.70 -6.99
C HIS A 8 2.20 -8.95 -5.48
N ILE A 9 1.26 -8.34 -4.76
CA ILE A 9 1.00 -8.62 -3.35
C ILE A 9 -0.46 -9.03 -3.17
N HIS A 10 -0.77 -9.48 -1.96
CA HIS A 10 -2.13 -9.80 -1.54
C HIS A 10 -2.52 -9.02 -0.29
N SER A 11 -3.79 -8.65 -0.20
CA SER A 11 -4.40 -7.98 0.94
C SER A 11 -4.66 -8.96 2.10
N ARG A 12 -5.13 -8.44 3.23
CA ARG A 12 -5.61 -9.24 4.37
C ARG A 12 -6.86 -10.10 4.07
N TYR A 13 -7.54 -9.85 2.95
CA TYR A 13 -8.73 -10.60 2.53
C TYR A 13 -8.39 -11.87 1.74
N SER A 14 -7.15 -11.97 1.25
CA SER A 14 -6.65 -13.21 0.66
C SER A 14 -6.50 -14.31 1.71
N ARG A 15 -6.65 -15.57 1.27
CA ARG A 15 -6.45 -16.72 2.16
C ARG A 15 -4.96 -16.88 2.47
N ALA A 16 -4.66 -17.26 3.71
CA ALA A 16 -3.29 -17.51 4.18
C ALA A 16 -2.34 -16.29 4.06
N THR A 17 -2.87 -15.07 4.09
CA THR A 17 -2.09 -13.84 4.22
C THR A 17 -2.15 -13.29 5.65
N SER A 18 -1.20 -12.41 6.00
CA SER A 18 -1.21 -11.76 7.30
C SER A 18 -2.43 -10.85 7.45
N ARG A 19 -3.04 -10.83 8.64
CA ARG A 19 -4.11 -9.89 9.00
C ARG A 19 -3.65 -8.44 9.01
N GLU A 20 -2.33 -8.22 9.09
CA GLU A 20 -1.70 -6.90 9.00
C GLU A 20 -1.45 -6.45 7.55
N MET A 21 -1.87 -7.17 6.52
CA MET A 21 -1.78 -6.71 5.12
C MET A 21 -2.81 -5.60 4.83
N SER A 22 -2.59 -4.42 5.44
CA SER A 22 -3.36 -3.18 5.27
C SER A 22 -2.53 -2.12 4.53
N PRO A 23 -3.14 -1.08 3.94
CA PRO A 23 -2.41 -0.05 3.19
C PRO A 23 -1.30 0.63 4.01
N GLU A 24 -1.53 0.84 5.31
CA GLU A 24 -0.59 1.47 6.25
C GLU A 24 0.64 0.60 6.48
N LYS A 25 0.43 -0.70 6.70
CA LYS A 25 1.51 -1.66 6.95
C LYS A 25 2.29 -1.94 5.68
N ILE A 26 1.61 -2.08 4.55
CA ILE A 26 2.24 -2.20 3.23
C ILE A 26 3.13 -0.98 2.97
N TRP A 27 2.60 0.23 3.15
CA TRP A 27 3.36 1.47 3.00
C TRP A 27 4.60 1.50 3.90
N LYS A 28 4.43 1.23 5.21
CA LYS A 28 5.53 1.21 6.18
C LYS A 28 6.65 0.26 5.74
N TRP A 29 6.31 -1.00 5.42
CA TRP A 29 7.30 -1.99 5.00
C TRP A 29 7.91 -1.68 3.63
N ALA A 30 7.18 -1.02 2.73
CA ALA A 30 7.74 -0.54 1.46
C ALA A 30 8.90 0.41 1.70
N GLN A 31 8.76 1.33 2.67
CA GLN A 31 9.82 2.26 2.99
C GLN A 31 11.07 1.55 3.54
N TYR A 32 10.91 0.65 4.52
CA TYR A 32 12.03 -0.15 5.06
C TYR A 32 12.74 -0.98 3.99
N LYS A 33 12.00 -1.47 2.98
CA LYS A 33 12.54 -2.29 1.89
C LYS A 33 13.09 -1.46 0.71
N GLY A 34 12.89 -0.14 0.70
CA GLY A 34 13.25 0.71 -0.44
C GLY A 34 12.41 0.47 -1.71
N ILE A 35 11.18 -0.03 -1.55
CA ILE A 35 10.24 -0.23 -2.67
C ILE A 35 9.49 1.08 -2.90
N THR A 36 9.67 1.65 -4.09
CA THR A 36 9.14 2.98 -4.45
C THR A 36 7.75 2.90 -5.07
N VAL A 37 7.40 1.77 -5.69
CA VAL A 37 6.06 1.53 -6.28
C VAL A 37 5.55 0.16 -5.85
N ILE A 38 4.31 0.11 -5.36
CA ILE A 38 3.65 -1.15 -4.98
C ILE A 38 2.32 -1.28 -5.71
N GLY A 39 2.06 -2.47 -6.27
CA GLY A 39 0.74 -2.85 -6.76
C GLY A 39 -0.22 -3.02 -5.58
N THR A 40 -1.47 -2.56 -5.71
CA THR A 40 -2.44 -2.63 -4.59
C THR A 40 -2.77 -4.07 -4.19
N GLY A 41 -2.71 -5.02 -5.13
CA GLY A 41 -3.20 -6.38 -4.96
C GLY A 41 -4.72 -6.42 -4.77
N ASP A 42 -5.35 -7.55 -5.07
CA ASP A 42 -6.75 -7.86 -4.71
C ASP A 42 -7.82 -6.76 -4.95
N PHE A 43 -7.60 -5.81 -5.88
CA PHE A 43 -8.44 -4.61 -6.02
C PHE A 43 -9.90 -4.92 -6.46
N THR A 44 -10.16 -6.16 -6.88
CA THR A 44 -11.50 -6.65 -7.20
C THR A 44 -12.29 -7.05 -5.95
N HIS A 45 -11.65 -7.17 -4.78
CA HIS A 45 -12.33 -7.41 -3.51
C HIS A 45 -13.02 -6.11 -3.02
N PRO A 46 -14.34 -6.11 -2.77
CA PRO A 46 -15.08 -4.88 -2.52
C PRO A 46 -14.61 -4.13 -1.27
N GLU A 47 -14.44 -4.83 -0.14
CA GLU A 47 -13.97 -4.19 1.10
C GLU A 47 -12.53 -3.68 0.99
N TRP A 48 -11.70 -4.34 0.17
CA TRP A 48 -10.33 -3.89 -0.06
C TRP A 48 -10.32 -2.61 -0.91
N LEU A 49 -11.13 -2.58 -1.95
CA LEU A 49 -11.27 -1.42 -2.82
C LEU A 49 -11.80 -0.21 -2.05
N ASP A 50 -12.73 -0.40 -1.13
CA ASP A 50 -13.26 0.69 -0.29
C ASP A 50 -12.20 1.22 0.68
N GLU A 51 -11.40 0.34 1.30
CA GLU A 51 -10.24 0.77 2.09
C GLU A 51 -9.20 1.55 1.28
N LEU A 52 -8.91 1.10 0.05
CA LEU A 52 -7.99 1.80 -0.84
C LEU A 52 -8.52 3.20 -1.20
N ARG A 53 -9.83 3.34 -1.46
CA ARG A 53 -10.47 4.63 -1.75
C ARG A 53 -10.45 5.58 -0.55
N GLU A 54 -10.66 5.03 0.65
CA GLU A 54 -10.61 5.80 1.90
C GLU A 54 -9.19 6.28 2.19
N LYS A 55 -8.20 5.38 2.10
CA LYS A 55 -6.86 5.62 2.66
C LYS A 55 -5.86 6.17 1.66
N LEU A 56 -6.09 6.00 0.36
CA LEU A 56 -5.22 6.51 -0.68
C LEU A 56 -5.75 7.83 -1.26
N GLN A 57 -4.81 8.63 -1.76
CA GLN A 57 -5.09 9.84 -2.53
C GLN A 57 -4.23 9.86 -3.80
N PRO A 58 -4.72 10.43 -4.90
CA PRO A 58 -3.92 10.57 -6.12
C PRO A 58 -2.72 11.49 -5.86
N GLU A 59 -1.56 11.13 -6.42
CA GLU A 59 -0.33 11.94 -6.34
C GLU A 59 -0.16 12.86 -7.58
N GLY A 60 -1.02 12.74 -8.59
CA GLY A 60 -1.04 13.58 -9.79
C GLY A 60 -0.16 13.08 -10.95
N ASN A 61 0.57 11.98 -10.75
CA ASN A 61 1.43 11.31 -11.73
C ASN A 61 0.85 9.96 -12.21
N GLY A 62 -0.44 9.71 -11.96
CA GLY A 62 -1.09 8.42 -12.22
C GLY A 62 -0.91 7.38 -11.10
N LEU A 63 -0.12 7.69 -10.07
CA LEU A 63 0.01 6.87 -8.86
C LEU A 63 -0.84 7.41 -7.71
N TYR A 64 -0.95 6.58 -6.69
CA TYR A 64 -1.62 6.88 -5.43
C TYR A 64 -0.61 6.82 -4.29
N THR A 65 -0.81 7.68 -3.30
CA THR A 65 -0.04 7.68 -2.07
C THR A 65 -0.96 7.54 -0.87
N LEU A 66 -0.43 7.00 0.23
CA LEU A 66 -1.16 6.91 1.48
C LEU A 66 -1.44 8.32 2.00
N ARG A 67 -2.67 8.62 2.43
CA ARG A 67 -2.98 9.92 3.05
C ARG A 67 -2.14 10.10 4.31
N SER A 68 -1.77 11.35 4.61
CA SER A 68 -0.94 11.69 5.77
C SER A 68 -1.51 11.18 7.09
N ALA A 69 -2.84 11.19 7.25
CA ALA A 69 -3.53 10.70 8.46
C ALA A 69 -3.31 9.20 8.76
N PHE A 70 -2.84 8.41 7.79
CA PHE A 70 -2.60 6.98 7.94
C PHE A 70 -1.11 6.60 7.88
N LYS A 71 -0.22 7.58 7.69
CA LYS A 71 1.23 7.33 7.71
C LYS A 71 1.70 7.13 9.15
N SER A 72 2.69 6.26 9.33
CA SER A 72 3.35 6.06 10.62
C SER A 72 4.30 7.22 10.91
N ASP A 73 4.36 7.68 12.16
CA ASP A 73 5.34 8.66 12.66
C ASP A 73 6.71 8.05 12.97
N ASP A 74 6.92 6.77 12.65
CA ASP A 74 8.20 6.12 12.90
C ASP A 74 9.31 6.79 12.09
N GLU A 75 10.49 6.94 12.68
CA GLU A 75 11.70 7.29 11.92
C GLU A 75 12.02 6.12 10.97
N ILE A 76 11.64 6.30 9.72
CA ILE A 76 11.96 5.41 8.63
C ILE A 76 13.40 5.75 8.19
N PRO A 77 14.29 4.75 8.06
CA PRO A 77 15.70 4.96 7.70
C PRO A 77 15.90 5.52 6.28
#